data_AF-S8BKF4-F1
#
_entry.id   AF-S8BKF4-F1
#
_cell.length_a   1.000
_cell.length_b   1.000
_cell.length_c   1.000
_cell.angle_alpha   90.00
_cell.angle_beta   90.00
_cell.angle_gamma   90.00
#
_symmetry.space_group_name_H-M   'P 1'
#
loop_
_entity.id
_entity.type
_entity.pdbx_description
1 polymer ?
#
loop_
_entity_poly.entity_id
_entity_poly.type
_entity_poly.pdbx_seq_one_letter_code
_entity_poly.pdbx_strand_id
1 'polypeptide(L)'
;MVNKDSILLWLVAFLFAIIFRVTQAEDLLFHTDYTGFEDYVARKLNLSYKTVNASEWAKMGTKDFSKYKAIIIGDPILDDPNGLAALERNRKNWTAAVTGNIILIGTDTSNHYNYAIPLMQDGITFAAGGNGTGLYMSLSKYFGGETVSTVKALDPFGIFLLGGGPLNKGSPNGTDSGESCWDEIHIVSKHKLMTRIGDENLSNWSCSVHEVFYEYPQANPDFFLPIAIVEGVTVRDTPTFADGTSGTPYIIGRSPQLTPISAATKTSGNSTAATPPSSPSNVTQRSSNTERVVGIAVGCGLGAIVIIALAVFLFLRKRKSVHKSKRFELGGQEIFKWNYWRRAELPVLEPPVEIAGSDQKHPVEMAAASENANDPVVELDGTELKGPEESQRPSTQIVEDMEGV
;
A
#
# COMPACT_ATOMS: atom_id res chain seq x y z
N MET A 1 -45.44 -17.72 43.54
CA MET A 1 -44.43 -18.80 43.47
C MET A 1 -43.81 -18.77 42.09
N VAL A 2 -42.52 -18.44 41.98
CA VAL A 2 -41.80 -18.49 40.70
C VAL A 2 -41.52 -19.97 40.38
N ASN A 3 -41.99 -20.44 39.23
CA ASN A 3 -41.79 -21.82 38.82
C ASN A 3 -40.29 -22.10 38.64
N LYS A 4 -39.75 -23.10 39.34
CA LYS A 4 -38.33 -23.48 39.28
C LYS A 4 -37.88 -23.80 37.85
N ASP A 5 -38.80 -24.28 37.02
CA ASP A 5 -38.53 -24.61 35.62
C ASP A 5 -38.29 -23.37 34.75
N SER A 6 -38.92 -22.23 35.07
CA SER A 6 -38.62 -20.96 34.38
C SER A 6 -37.23 -20.46 34.72
N ILE A 7 -36.79 -20.59 35.97
CA ILE A 7 -35.46 -20.12 36.40
C ILE A 7 -34.35 -20.91 35.68
N LEU A 8 -34.52 -22.23 35.54
CA LEU A 8 -33.56 -23.07 34.83
C LEU A 8 -33.51 -22.73 33.33
N LEU A 9 -34.65 -22.46 32.70
CA LEU A 9 -34.70 -22.05 31.28
C LEU A 9 -34.03 -20.69 31.04
N TRP A 10 -34.23 -19.73 31.95
CA TRP A 10 -33.56 -18.43 31.89
C TRP A 10 -32.05 -18.55 32.13
N LEU A 11 -31.61 -19.40 33.07
CA LEU A 11 -30.18 -19.64 33.31
C LEU A 11 -29.48 -20.31 32.12
N VAL A 12 -30.12 -21.29 31.47
CA VAL A 12 -29.56 -21.95 30.27
C VAL A 12 -29.52 -20.98 29.08
N ALA A 13 -30.55 -20.16 28.88
CA ALA A 13 -30.54 -19.13 27.84
C ALA A 13 -29.48 -18.04 28.11
N PHE A 14 -29.28 -17.67 29.37
CA PHE A 14 -28.25 -16.70 29.78
C PHE A 14 -26.84 -17.30 29.63
N LEU A 15 -26.63 -18.57 30.00
CA LEU A 15 -25.38 -19.28 29.73
C LEU A 15 -25.10 -19.41 28.23
N PHE A 16 -26.10 -19.73 27.39
CA PHE A 16 -25.93 -19.76 25.93
C PHE A 16 -25.60 -18.38 25.34
N ALA A 17 -26.21 -17.31 25.86
CA ALA A 17 -25.92 -15.94 25.44
C ALA A 17 -24.53 -15.46 25.89
N ILE A 18 -24.01 -15.97 27.01
CA ILE A 18 -22.64 -15.72 27.50
C ILE A 18 -21.63 -16.58 26.72
N ILE A 19 -21.96 -17.83 26.39
CA ILE A 19 -21.06 -18.77 25.68
C ILE A 19 -20.94 -18.44 24.18
N PHE A 20 -21.93 -17.78 23.56
CA PHE A 20 -21.89 -17.43 22.12
C PHE A 20 -21.54 -15.98 21.79
N ARG A 21 -21.14 -15.15 22.77
CA ARG A 21 -20.36 -13.95 22.44
C ARG A 21 -18.89 -14.30 22.24
N VAL A 22 -18.63 -15.22 21.30
CA VAL A 22 -17.38 -15.17 20.56
C VAL A 22 -17.49 -13.90 19.73
N THR A 23 -16.95 -12.79 20.25
CA THR A 23 -16.68 -11.63 19.42
C THR A 23 -15.74 -12.14 18.34
N GLN A 24 -16.28 -12.41 17.15
CA GLN A 24 -15.42 -12.64 16.00
C GLN A 24 -14.55 -11.38 15.89
N ALA A 25 -13.23 -11.58 15.86
CA ALA A 25 -12.33 -10.49 15.56
C ALA A 25 -12.70 -9.96 14.17
N GLU A 26 -12.75 -8.64 14.01
CA GLU A 26 -12.98 -8.06 12.70
C GLU A 26 -11.84 -8.47 11.75
N ASP A 27 -12.13 -8.60 10.45
CA ASP A 27 -11.10 -9.02 9.50
C ASP A 27 -9.99 -7.97 9.38
N LEU A 28 -10.34 -6.69 9.30
CA LEU A 28 -9.41 -5.61 8.99
C LEU A 28 -9.39 -4.52 10.08
N LEU A 29 -8.25 -3.86 10.22
CA LEU A 29 -8.10 -2.65 11.03
C LEU A 29 -7.77 -1.45 10.15
N PHE A 30 -8.58 -0.41 10.27
CA PHE A 30 -8.38 0.90 9.66
C PHE A 30 -8.07 1.95 10.72
N HIS A 31 -7.34 3.00 10.33
CA HIS A 31 -7.17 4.21 11.13
C HIS A 31 -8.00 5.34 10.54
N THR A 32 -8.78 6.08 11.34
CA THR A 32 -9.74 7.10 10.85
C THR A 32 -9.13 8.12 9.90
N ASP A 33 -7.90 8.53 10.17
CA ASP A 33 -7.24 9.62 9.44
C ASP A 33 -6.51 9.13 8.18
N TYR A 34 -6.49 7.80 7.96
CA TYR A 34 -5.75 7.14 6.90
C TYR A 34 -6.67 6.19 6.12
N THR A 35 -7.86 6.69 5.77
CA THR A 35 -8.87 5.94 5.01
C THR A 35 -9.24 6.65 3.73
N GLY A 36 -9.22 5.91 2.62
CA GLY A 36 -9.78 6.29 1.35
C GLY A 36 -11.04 5.51 1.02
N PHE A 37 -11.21 5.17 -0.26
CA PHE A 37 -12.25 4.24 -0.71
C PHE A 37 -11.98 2.77 -0.35
N GLU A 38 -10.85 2.44 0.28
CA GLU A 38 -10.50 1.07 0.68
C GLU A 38 -11.52 0.45 1.64
N ASP A 39 -12.18 1.23 2.49
CA ASP A 39 -13.21 0.74 3.43
C ASP A 39 -14.48 0.29 2.68
N TYR A 40 -14.83 0.99 1.59
CA TYR A 40 -15.90 0.61 0.68
C TYR A 40 -15.53 -0.66 -0.08
N VAL A 41 -14.29 -0.76 -0.56
CA VAL A 41 -13.79 -1.95 -1.25
C VAL A 41 -13.77 -3.17 -0.32
N ALA A 42 -13.34 -3.01 0.94
CA ALA A 42 -13.37 -4.07 1.95
C ALA A 42 -14.79 -4.64 2.13
N ARG A 43 -15.82 -3.78 2.18
CA ARG A 43 -17.22 -4.21 2.25
C ARG A 43 -17.65 -5.01 1.02
N LYS A 44 -17.19 -4.63 -0.18
CA LYS A 44 -17.46 -5.38 -1.42
C LYS A 44 -16.79 -6.75 -1.44
N LEU A 45 -15.68 -6.91 -0.73
CA LEU A 45 -15.01 -8.19 -0.51
C LEU A 45 -15.66 -9.05 0.59
N ASN A 46 -16.73 -8.57 1.23
CA ASN A 46 -17.35 -9.18 2.41
C ASN A 46 -16.39 -9.32 3.60
N LEU A 47 -15.42 -8.40 3.73
CA LEU A 47 -14.52 -8.32 4.87
C LEU A 47 -15.11 -7.37 5.91
N SER A 48 -15.15 -7.81 7.16
CA SER A 48 -15.54 -6.96 8.27
C SER A 48 -14.35 -6.10 8.74
N TYR A 49 -14.60 -4.95 9.37
CA TYR A 49 -13.50 -4.09 9.79
C TYR A 49 -13.82 -3.26 11.01
N LYS A 50 -12.75 -2.91 11.73
CA LYS A 50 -12.77 -1.90 12.79
C LYS A 50 -12.01 -0.66 12.32
N THR A 51 -12.58 0.51 12.55
CA THR A 51 -11.84 1.78 12.47
C THR A 51 -11.48 2.25 13.87
N VAL A 52 -10.26 2.73 14.06
CA VAL A 52 -9.79 3.33 15.31
C VAL A 52 -9.23 4.72 15.05
N ASN A 53 -9.40 5.63 16.02
CA ASN A 53 -8.80 6.97 15.95
C ASN A 53 -7.35 6.96 16.47
N ALA A 54 -6.66 8.10 16.34
CA ALA A 54 -5.28 8.26 16.79
C ALA A 54 -5.05 7.95 18.29
N SER A 55 -6.03 8.25 19.17
CA SER A 55 -5.92 7.98 20.61
C SER A 55 -6.03 6.49 20.92
N GLU A 56 -6.95 5.79 20.23
CA GLU A 56 -7.10 4.35 20.33
C GLU A 56 -5.88 3.64 19.76
N TRP A 57 -5.45 4.02 18.55
CA TRP A 57 -4.25 3.47 17.90
C TRP A 57 -3.02 3.59 18.80
N ALA A 58 -2.79 4.73 19.44
CA ALA A 58 -1.65 4.95 20.33
C ALA A 58 -1.65 4.07 21.59
N LYS A 59 -2.82 3.55 22.01
CA LYS A 59 -2.95 2.66 23.18
C LYS A 59 -2.82 1.17 22.81
N MET A 60 -2.90 0.83 21.53
CA MET A 60 -2.85 -0.55 21.07
C MET A 60 -1.42 -1.09 21.16
N GLY A 61 -1.27 -2.27 21.77
CA GLY A 61 -0.03 -3.04 21.73
C GLY A 61 0.01 -4.01 20.56
N THR A 62 1.15 -4.67 20.35
CA THR A 62 1.33 -5.67 19.27
C THR A 62 0.23 -6.75 19.26
N LYS A 63 -0.18 -7.23 20.45
CA LYS A 63 -1.27 -8.23 20.57
C LYS A 63 -2.63 -7.71 20.13
N ASP A 64 -2.88 -6.40 20.18
CA ASP A 64 -4.13 -5.82 19.71
C ASP A 64 -4.16 -5.72 18.19
N PHE A 65 -3.03 -5.35 17.58
CA PHE A 65 -2.87 -5.35 16.11
C PHE A 65 -2.89 -6.76 15.53
N SER A 66 -2.33 -7.75 16.23
CA SER A 66 -2.24 -9.15 15.75
C SER A 66 -3.61 -9.86 15.66
N LYS A 67 -4.70 -9.22 16.08
CA LYS A 67 -6.07 -9.78 16.03
C LYS A 67 -6.69 -9.71 14.64
N TYR A 68 -6.16 -8.88 13.76
CA TYR A 68 -6.73 -8.62 12.44
C TYR A 68 -5.96 -9.39 11.36
N LYS A 69 -6.64 -9.74 10.27
CA LYS A 69 -6.01 -10.34 9.08
C LYS A 69 -5.09 -9.35 8.39
N ALA A 70 -5.45 -8.08 8.36
CA ALA A 70 -4.58 -7.02 7.86
C ALA A 70 -4.85 -5.66 8.52
N ILE A 71 -3.81 -4.84 8.52
CA ILE A 71 -3.88 -3.40 8.78
C ILE A 71 -3.98 -2.69 7.43
N ILE A 72 -4.94 -1.79 7.29
CA ILE A 72 -5.18 -1.03 6.05
C ILE A 72 -4.92 0.45 6.31
N ILE A 73 -3.90 0.98 5.64
CA ILE A 73 -3.60 2.41 5.55
C ILE A 73 -3.94 2.82 4.11
N GLY A 74 -5.13 3.40 3.93
CA GLY A 74 -5.66 3.76 2.62
C GLY A 74 -5.14 5.11 2.13
N ASP A 75 -5.63 5.53 0.97
CA ASP A 75 -5.30 6.81 0.33
C ASP A 75 -6.38 7.87 0.65
N PRO A 76 -6.16 8.89 1.50
CA PRO A 76 -7.23 9.80 1.91
C PRO A 76 -7.87 10.63 0.78
N ILE A 77 -9.19 10.80 0.82
CA ILE A 77 -9.97 11.44 -0.27
C ILE A 77 -9.91 12.98 -0.24
N LEU A 78 -9.93 13.58 0.96
CA LEU A 78 -10.29 15.00 1.10
C LEU A 78 -9.10 15.94 1.30
N ASP A 79 -8.10 15.52 2.06
CA ASP A 79 -6.90 16.32 2.35
C ASP A 79 -5.67 15.42 2.30
N ASP A 80 -4.56 15.98 1.82
CA ASP A 80 -3.24 15.38 2.02
C ASP A 80 -2.94 15.49 3.52
N PRO A 81 -2.97 14.38 4.27
CA PRO A 81 -2.76 14.46 5.70
C PRO A 81 -1.34 14.98 5.97
N ASN A 82 -1.17 15.73 7.05
CA ASN A 82 0.14 16.19 7.52
C ASN A 82 0.98 15.00 8.03
N GLY A 83 1.44 14.18 7.09
CA GLY A 83 2.28 13.01 7.28
C GLY A 83 1.63 11.84 8.03
N LEU A 84 2.51 10.94 8.48
CA LEU A 84 2.17 9.67 9.12
C LEU A 84 2.40 9.68 10.64
N ALA A 85 2.35 10.85 11.27
CA ALA A 85 2.81 11.04 12.65
C ALA A 85 2.15 10.10 13.68
N ALA A 86 0.85 9.77 13.53
CA ALA A 86 0.19 8.82 14.42
C ALA A 86 0.69 7.38 14.21
N LEU A 87 0.92 6.97 12.97
CA LEU A 87 1.53 5.67 12.65
C LEU A 87 2.97 5.60 13.18
N GLU A 88 3.76 6.66 12.97
CA GLU A 88 5.16 6.73 13.36
C GLU A 88 5.35 6.61 14.88
N ARG A 89 4.51 7.27 15.68
CA ARG A 89 4.59 7.22 17.15
C ARG A 89 4.39 5.82 17.72
N ASN A 90 3.54 4.99 17.09
CA ASN A 90 3.25 3.63 17.55
C ASN A 90 3.85 2.54 16.64
N ARG A 91 4.79 2.89 15.75
CA ARG A 91 5.25 1.98 14.69
C ARG A 91 5.84 0.69 15.19
N LYS A 92 6.59 0.71 16.29
CA LYS A 92 7.17 -0.50 16.89
C LYS A 92 6.12 -1.54 17.29
N ASN A 93 4.92 -1.11 17.69
CA ASN A 93 3.87 -2.03 18.12
C ASN A 93 3.10 -2.62 16.94
N TRP A 94 2.67 -1.79 16.00
CA TRP A 94 1.85 -2.27 14.88
C TRP A 94 2.69 -3.05 13.86
N THR A 95 3.91 -2.60 13.54
CA THR A 95 4.80 -3.32 12.60
C THR A 95 5.21 -4.68 13.14
N ALA A 96 5.44 -4.80 14.45
CA ALA A 96 5.75 -6.08 15.09
C ALA A 96 4.59 -7.10 15.02
N ALA A 97 3.36 -6.65 14.77
CA ALA A 97 2.22 -7.54 14.53
C ALA A 97 2.18 -8.03 13.08
N VAL A 98 2.80 -7.29 12.14
CA VAL A 98 2.75 -7.58 10.71
C VAL A 98 3.73 -8.70 10.36
N THR A 99 3.21 -9.92 10.42
CA THR A 99 3.92 -11.17 10.15
C THR A 99 3.49 -11.81 8.82
N GLY A 100 2.42 -11.30 8.22
CA GLY A 100 1.88 -11.76 6.95
C GLY A 100 2.35 -10.95 5.74
N ASN A 101 1.53 -11.00 4.70
CA ASN A 101 1.80 -10.36 3.42
C ASN A 101 1.78 -8.83 3.54
N ILE A 102 2.72 -8.15 2.89
CA ILE A 102 2.75 -6.67 2.82
C ILE A 102 2.63 -6.24 1.37
N ILE A 103 1.76 -5.29 1.07
CA ILE A 103 1.72 -4.57 -0.22
C ILE A 103 1.79 -3.06 0.03
N LEU A 104 2.68 -2.41 -0.70
CA LEU A 104 2.88 -0.96 -0.68
C LEU A 104 2.64 -0.43 -2.10
N ILE A 105 1.81 0.60 -2.23
CA ILE A 105 1.27 1.09 -3.50
C ILE A 105 1.59 2.58 -3.65
N GLY A 106 2.19 2.95 -4.78
CA GLY A 106 2.63 4.29 -5.13
C GLY A 106 1.60 5.16 -5.86
N THR A 107 0.30 4.85 -5.73
CA THR A 107 -0.79 5.39 -6.56
C THR A 107 -1.86 6.08 -5.72
N ASP A 108 -2.44 7.17 -6.23
CA ASP A 108 -3.62 7.84 -5.64
C ASP A 108 -4.92 7.05 -5.90
N THR A 109 -5.00 5.86 -5.31
CA THR A 109 -6.12 4.93 -5.47
C THR A 109 -7.48 5.57 -5.22
N SER A 110 -7.57 6.57 -4.34
CA SER A 110 -8.85 7.23 -4.07
C SER A 110 -9.28 8.23 -5.13
N ASN A 111 -8.35 8.98 -5.72
CA ASN A 111 -8.65 9.90 -6.81
C ASN A 111 -9.02 9.14 -8.09
N HIS A 112 -8.37 7.99 -8.32
CA HIS A 112 -8.63 7.11 -9.45
C HIS A 112 -9.57 5.95 -9.09
N TYR A 113 -10.46 6.14 -8.12
CA TYR A 113 -11.28 5.08 -7.52
C TYR A 113 -11.87 4.09 -8.54
N ASN A 114 -12.51 4.60 -9.60
CA ASN A 114 -13.17 3.75 -10.60
C ASN A 114 -12.22 2.80 -11.32
N TYR A 115 -10.97 3.23 -11.56
CA TYR A 115 -9.93 2.42 -12.16
C TYR A 115 -9.21 1.56 -11.12
N ALA A 116 -9.07 2.08 -9.89
CA ALA A 116 -8.34 1.45 -8.80
C ALA A 116 -9.08 0.31 -8.09
N ILE A 117 -10.36 0.05 -8.38
CA ILE A 117 -11.13 -1.03 -7.74
C ILE A 117 -10.39 -2.39 -7.80
N PRO A 118 -9.90 -2.87 -8.96
CA PRO A 118 -9.18 -4.14 -9.04
C PRO A 118 -7.90 -4.15 -8.18
N LEU A 119 -7.14 -3.05 -8.18
CA LEU A 119 -5.93 -2.88 -7.40
C LEU A 119 -6.21 -2.91 -5.89
N MET A 120 -7.19 -2.14 -5.42
CA MET A 120 -7.62 -2.16 -4.02
C MET A 120 -8.14 -3.55 -3.62
N GLN A 121 -8.91 -4.21 -4.49
CA GLN A 121 -9.46 -5.54 -4.19
C GLN A 121 -8.36 -6.60 -4.04
N ASP A 122 -7.43 -6.66 -4.99
CA ASP A 122 -6.33 -7.60 -4.96
C ASP A 122 -5.33 -7.27 -3.84
N GLY A 123 -5.02 -5.99 -3.63
CA GLY A 123 -4.13 -5.56 -2.56
C GLY A 123 -4.68 -5.91 -1.17
N ILE A 124 -5.95 -5.59 -0.89
CA ILE A 124 -6.60 -5.94 0.38
C ILE A 124 -6.68 -7.47 0.55
N THR A 125 -7.07 -8.19 -0.51
CA THR A 125 -7.13 -9.67 -0.48
C THR A 125 -5.76 -10.28 -0.24
N PHE A 126 -4.71 -9.74 -0.87
CA PHE A 126 -3.34 -10.19 -0.70
C PHE A 126 -2.84 -9.96 0.72
N ALA A 127 -3.01 -8.75 1.27
CA ALA A 127 -2.62 -8.43 2.64
C ALA A 127 -3.36 -9.31 3.66
N ALA A 128 -4.67 -9.48 3.51
CA ALA A 128 -5.50 -10.26 4.44
C ALA A 128 -5.40 -11.79 4.26
N GLY A 129 -4.82 -12.26 3.15
CA GLY A 129 -4.76 -13.68 2.79
C GLY A 129 -3.48 -14.41 3.20
N GLY A 130 -2.54 -13.72 3.86
CA GLY A 130 -1.30 -14.30 4.37
C GLY A 130 -1.47 -15.07 5.68
N ASN A 131 -0.38 -15.69 6.15
CA ASN A 131 -0.32 -16.22 7.52
C ASN A 131 0.05 -15.09 8.48
N GLY A 132 -0.81 -14.80 9.44
CA GLY A 132 -0.63 -13.67 10.37
C GLY A 132 -1.18 -12.36 9.81
N THR A 133 -1.00 -11.27 10.55
CA THR A 133 -1.49 -9.94 10.15
C THR A 133 -0.66 -9.40 8.99
N GLY A 134 -1.30 -9.05 7.88
CA GLY A 134 -0.67 -8.36 6.76
C GLY A 134 -0.79 -6.84 6.83
N LEU A 135 -0.25 -6.16 5.81
CA LEU A 135 -0.29 -4.72 5.64
C LEU A 135 -0.66 -4.37 4.20
N TYR A 136 -1.66 -3.49 4.06
CA TYR A 136 -1.92 -2.73 2.84
C TYR A 136 -1.60 -1.26 3.14
N MET A 137 -0.80 -0.62 2.31
CA MET A 137 -0.53 0.81 2.42
C MET A 137 -0.50 1.46 1.03
N SER A 138 -1.40 2.42 0.81
CA SER A 138 -1.31 3.35 -0.32
C SER A 138 -0.57 4.59 0.13
N LEU A 139 0.43 5.05 -0.62
CA LEU A 139 1.41 6.05 -0.16
C LEU A 139 1.18 7.45 -0.74
N SER A 140 0.29 7.56 -1.72
CA SER A 140 0.26 8.70 -2.63
C SER A 140 -0.01 10.04 -1.97
N LYS A 141 -1.11 10.14 -1.23
CA LYS A 141 -1.46 11.36 -0.51
C LYS A 141 -0.48 11.77 0.59
N TYR A 142 0.48 10.91 0.93
CA TYR A 142 1.49 11.17 1.94
C TYR A 142 2.82 11.65 1.34
N PHE A 143 3.11 11.31 0.08
CA PHE A 143 4.44 11.50 -0.52
C PHE A 143 4.44 11.99 -1.98
N GLY A 144 3.29 12.10 -2.66
CA GLY A 144 3.24 12.44 -4.09
C GLY A 144 3.82 13.81 -4.47
N GLY A 145 3.92 14.73 -3.52
CA GLY A 145 4.57 16.04 -3.69
C GLY A 145 6.07 16.06 -3.37
N GLU A 146 6.61 14.98 -2.80
CA GLU A 146 7.98 14.94 -2.27
C GLU A 146 8.98 14.53 -3.35
N THR A 147 10.12 15.25 -3.46
CA THR A 147 11.15 14.89 -4.45
C THR A 147 11.81 13.55 -4.09
N VAL A 148 12.19 13.41 -2.83
CA VAL A 148 12.72 12.17 -2.25
C VAL A 148 12.33 12.14 -0.78
N SER A 149 11.73 11.05 -0.30
CA SER A 149 11.29 10.92 1.08
C SER A 149 11.50 9.52 1.64
N THR A 150 11.87 9.43 2.92
CA THR A 150 11.94 8.17 3.66
C THR A 150 10.63 7.90 4.40
N VAL A 151 10.08 6.70 4.27
CA VAL A 151 8.85 6.31 4.98
C VAL A 151 9.17 5.85 6.40
N LYS A 152 9.31 6.78 7.35
CA LYS A 152 9.69 6.48 8.74
C LYS A 152 8.75 5.50 9.43
N ALA A 153 7.47 5.48 9.07
CA ALA A 153 6.50 4.53 9.60
C ALA A 153 6.84 3.05 9.27
N LEU A 154 7.64 2.81 8.23
CA LEU A 154 8.06 1.49 7.76
C LEU A 154 9.49 1.10 8.20
N ASP A 155 10.19 1.96 8.96
CA ASP A 155 11.56 1.70 9.42
C ASP A 155 11.80 0.33 10.10
N PRO A 156 10.82 -0.32 10.75
CA PRO A 156 11.04 -1.65 11.34
C PRO A 156 11.10 -2.77 10.30
N PHE A 157 10.59 -2.55 9.08
CA PHE A 157 10.74 -3.48 7.96
C PHE A 157 12.01 -3.20 7.14
N GLY A 158 12.60 -2.01 7.29
CA GLY A 158 13.82 -1.58 6.61
C GLY A 158 13.72 -0.15 6.06
N ILE A 159 14.66 0.22 5.19
CA ILE A 159 14.70 1.55 4.57
C ILE A 159 13.81 1.54 3.32
N PHE A 160 12.85 2.47 3.27
CA PHE A 160 12.03 2.73 2.09
C PHE A 160 12.26 4.17 1.66
N LEU A 161 12.84 4.35 0.48
CA LEU A 161 13.07 5.63 -0.14
C LEU A 161 12.13 5.77 -1.34
N LEU A 162 11.26 6.77 -1.30
CA LEU A 162 10.32 7.10 -2.35
C LEU A 162 10.79 8.34 -3.09
N GLY A 163 10.39 8.50 -4.34
CA GLY A 163 10.42 9.80 -5.00
C GLY A 163 9.17 10.02 -5.83
N GLY A 164 8.72 11.28 -5.83
CA GLY A 164 7.55 11.71 -6.57
C GLY A 164 7.71 11.51 -8.07
N GLY A 165 6.61 11.14 -8.73
CA GLY A 165 6.50 11.06 -10.17
C GLY A 165 6.57 12.43 -10.87
N PRO A 166 6.52 12.44 -12.21
CA PRO A 166 6.74 13.61 -13.07
C PRO A 166 5.63 14.66 -12.97
N LEU A 167 4.69 14.54 -12.03
CA LEU A 167 3.92 15.67 -11.53
C LEU A 167 4.83 16.88 -11.18
N ASN A 168 6.13 16.64 -10.95
CA ASN A 168 7.11 17.66 -10.61
C ASN A 168 8.25 17.95 -11.60
N LYS A 169 8.36 17.31 -12.78
CA LYS A 169 9.23 17.76 -13.90
C LYS A 169 9.20 16.79 -15.08
N GLY A 170 9.17 17.37 -16.28
CA GLY A 170 8.98 16.74 -17.59
C GLY A 170 9.59 15.35 -17.77
N SER A 171 8.75 14.44 -18.22
CA SER A 171 9.14 13.19 -18.85
C SER A 171 10.02 13.48 -20.07
N PRO A 172 11.00 12.62 -20.35
CA PRO A 172 11.76 12.66 -21.59
C PRO A 172 10.93 12.47 -22.87
N ASN A 173 9.67 12.03 -22.77
CA ASN A 173 8.77 11.80 -23.92
C ASN A 173 7.57 12.77 -24.00
N GLY A 174 7.53 13.82 -23.18
CA GLY A 174 6.42 14.78 -23.18
C GLY A 174 6.50 15.77 -24.34
N THR A 175 5.71 15.55 -25.39
CA THR A 175 5.39 16.58 -26.40
C THR A 175 4.61 17.71 -25.71
N ASP A 176 5.20 18.90 -25.60
CA ASP A 176 4.68 20.29 -25.44
C ASP A 176 3.23 20.61 -24.95
N SER A 177 2.49 19.68 -24.36
CA SER A 177 1.15 19.89 -23.76
C SER A 177 1.10 19.56 -22.26
N GLY A 178 2.25 19.47 -21.59
CA GLY A 178 2.35 19.90 -20.18
C GLY A 178 2.09 18.89 -19.06
N GLU A 179 1.64 17.65 -19.31
CA GLU A 179 1.57 16.61 -18.27
C GLU A 179 2.06 15.30 -18.84
N SER A 180 3.28 14.93 -18.48
CA SER A 180 3.88 13.71 -18.95
C SER A 180 3.80 12.66 -17.87
N CYS A 181 2.71 11.93 -17.88
CA CYS A 181 2.35 11.03 -16.82
C CYS A 181 2.84 9.61 -17.06
N TRP A 182 3.06 8.89 -15.97
CA TRP A 182 3.46 7.50 -15.98
C TRP A 182 2.21 6.62 -16.07
N ASP A 183 1.80 6.32 -17.31
CA ASP A 183 0.57 5.58 -17.61
C ASP A 183 0.83 4.20 -18.25
N GLU A 184 2.08 3.86 -18.56
CA GLU A 184 2.48 2.54 -19.09
C GLU A 184 2.97 1.66 -17.94
N ILE A 185 2.12 0.72 -17.52
CA ILE A 185 2.39 -0.17 -16.38
C ILE A 185 2.59 -1.60 -16.84
N HIS A 186 3.62 -2.24 -16.30
CA HIS A 186 3.88 -3.66 -16.49
C HIS A 186 3.97 -4.42 -15.16
N ILE A 187 3.26 -5.56 -15.06
CA ILE A 187 3.35 -6.47 -13.92
C ILE A 187 4.55 -7.40 -14.10
N VAL A 188 5.45 -7.39 -13.12
CA VAL A 188 6.71 -8.17 -13.14
C VAL A 188 6.76 -9.28 -12.09
N SER A 189 5.79 -9.33 -11.16
CA SER A 189 5.60 -10.45 -10.23
C SER A 189 4.13 -10.79 -10.05
N LYS A 190 3.85 -12.05 -9.72
CA LYS A 190 2.49 -12.57 -9.52
C LYS A 190 2.32 -13.27 -8.18
N HIS A 191 1.08 -13.26 -7.70
CA HIS A 191 0.63 -14.03 -6.55
C HIS A 191 -0.76 -14.59 -6.83
N LYS A 192 -1.08 -15.81 -6.37
CA LYS A 192 -2.38 -16.47 -6.62
C LYS A 192 -3.62 -15.71 -6.13
N LEU A 193 -3.43 -14.73 -5.24
CA LEU A 193 -4.50 -13.88 -4.69
C LEU A 193 -4.70 -12.59 -5.49
N MET A 194 -3.77 -12.26 -6.38
CA MET A 194 -3.83 -11.11 -7.28
C MET A 194 -4.30 -11.62 -8.65
N THR A 195 -5.62 -11.58 -8.87
CA THR A 195 -6.26 -12.19 -10.06
C THR A 195 -7.03 -11.16 -10.89
N ARG A 196 -7.11 -9.93 -10.41
CA ARG A 196 -7.87 -8.83 -10.98
C ARG A 196 -6.97 -7.74 -11.52
N ILE A 197 -5.70 -7.66 -11.13
CA ILE A 197 -4.73 -6.73 -11.71
C ILE A 197 -3.99 -7.34 -12.91
N GLY A 198 -3.72 -6.51 -13.91
CA GLY A 198 -2.98 -6.83 -15.13
C GLY A 198 -2.51 -5.53 -15.80
N ASP A 199 -1.54 -5.61 -16.71
CA ASP A 199 -0.99 -4.46 -17.43
C ASP A 199 -2.08 -3.55 -18.01
N GLU A 200 -3.09 -4.15 -18.66
CA GLU A 200 -4.21 -3.44 -19.28
C GLU A 200 -5.00 -2.56 -18.31
N ASN A 201 -5.20 -3.02 -17.07
CA ASN A 201 -6.06 -2.34 -16.12
C ASN A 201 -5.31 -1.53 -15.07
N LEU A 202 -3.98 -1.65 -15.00
CA LEU A 202 -3.14 -0.72 -14.22
C LEU A 202 -2.63 0.45 -15.09
N SER A 203 -2.71 0.33 -16.41
CA SER A 203 -2.29 1.37 -17.35
C SER A 203 -3.41 2.36 -17.69
N ASN A 204 -3.04 3.52 -18.25
CA ASN A 204 -3.95 4.55 -18.76
C ASN A 204 -4.87 5.18 -17.71
N TRP A 205 -4.37 5.39 -16.49
CA TRP A 205 -5.15 6.02 -15.42
C TRP A 205 -5.03 7.53 -15.42
N SER A 206 -4.21 8.13 -16.29
CA SER A 206 -3.98 9.58 -16.36
C SER A 206 -3.33 10.11 -15.08
N CYS A 207 -2.03 9.83 -14.92
CA CYS A 207 -1.18 10.37 -13.84
C CYS A 207 -1.31 9.72 -12.47
N SER A 208 -1.83 8.50 -12.40
CA SER A 208 -2.10 7.86 -11.11
C SER A 208 -0.86 7.43 -10.32
N VAL A 209 0.32 7.32 -10.95
CA VAL A 209 1.56 6.98 -10.24
C VAL A 209 2.15 8.27 -9.66
N HIS A 210 2.01 8.43 -8.35
CA HIS A 210 2.48 9.61 -7.62
C HIS A 210 3.87 9.40 -7.03
N GLU A 211 4.24 8.16 -6.72
CA GLU A 211 5.59 7.84 -6.24
C GLU A 211 6.06 6.48 -6.71
N VAL A 212 7.38 6.39 -6.81
CA VAL A 212 8.11 5.17 -7.12
C VAL A 212 9.09 4.85 -6.00
N PHE A 213 9.46 3.58 -5.88
CA PHE A 213 10.40 3.09 -4.88
C PHE A 213 11.83 3.13 -5.42
N TYR A 214 12.66 4.01 -4.86
CA TYR A 214 14.09 4.10 -5.16
C TYR A 214 14.92 3.12 -4.34
N GLU A 215 14.50 2.84 -3.12
CA GLU A 215 15.17 1.91 -2.21
C GLU A 215 14.13 1.19 -1.36
N TYR A 216 14.30 -0.11 -1.20
CA TYR A 216 13.51 -0.98 -0.35
C TYR A 216 14.31 -2.24 -0.03
N PRO A 217 13.98 -2.98 1.04
CA PRO A 217 14.69 -4.21 1.39
C PRO A 217 14.57 -5.25 0.27
N GLN A 218 15.69 -5.64 -0.33
CA GLN A 218 15.75 -6.65 -1.41
C GLN A 218 16.44 -7.95 -0.98
N ALA A 219 16.91 -8.04 0.27
CA ALA A 219 17.65 -9.19 0.79
C ALA A 219 16.86 -9.95 1.87
N ASN A 220 17.06 -11.27 1.91
CA ASN A 220 16.44 -12.16 2.91
C ASN A 220 16.81 -11.78 4.35
N PRO A 221 15.91 -12.02 5.34
CA PRO A 221 14.61 -12.69 5.21
C PRO A 221 13.43 -11.77 4.85
N ASP A 222 13.65 -10.45 4.81
CA ASP A 222 12.59 -9.44 4.69
C ASP A 222 12.54 -8.78 3.30
N PHE A 223 12.88 -9.52 2.24
CA PHE A 223 12.93 -8.96 0.90
C PHE A 223 11.52 -8.66 0.35
N PHE A 224 11.42 -7.55 -0.34
CA PHE A 224 10.28 -7.14 -1.15
C PHE A 224 10.60 -7.40 -2.61
N LEU A 225 9.57 -7.74 -3.39
CA LEU A 225 9.63 -7.84 -4.84
C LEU A 225 8.74 -6.76 -5.46
N PRO A 226 9.17 -6.15 -6.57
CA PRO A 226 8.30 -5.40 -7.44
C PRO A 226 7.17 -6.27 -7.96
N ILE A 227 5.94 -5.78 -7.78
CA ILE A 227 4.73 -6.35 -8.37
C ILE A 227 4.48 -5.69 -9.71
N ALA A 228 4.54 -4.36 -9.75
CA ALA A 228 4.34 -3.58 -10.96
C ALA A 228 5.35 -2.42 -11.05
N ILE A 229 5.72 -2.11 -12.28
CA ILE A 229 6.68 -1.08 -12.65
C ILE A 229 6.01 -0.07 -13.59
N VAL A 230 6.53 1.15 -13.56
CA VAL A 230 6.36 2.06 -14.69
C VAL A 230 7.37 1.64 -15.76
N GLU A 231 6.88 1.05 -16.85
CA GLU A 231 7.72 0.47 -17.90
C GLU A 231 8.49 1.57 -18.66
N GLY A 232 9.75 1.29 -19.02
CA GLY A 232 10.60 2.22 -19.79
C GLY A 232 11.06 3.46 -19.02
N VAL A 233 10.50 3.72 -17.83
CA VAL A 233 10.83 4.88 -17.01
C VAL A 233 11.98 4.57 -16.06
N THR A 234 12.95 5.47 -16.05
CA THR A 234 14.18 5.35 -15.27
C THR A 234 14.36 6.59 -14.42
N VAL A 235 14.24 6.43 -13.11
CA VAL A 235 14.41 7.53 -12.14
C VAL A 235 15.71 7.38 -11.31
N ARG A 236 16.28 6.17 -11.32
CA ARG A 236 17.64 5.75 -10.91
C ARG A 236 18.07 4.57 -11.79
N ASP A 237 19.18 3.89 -11.49
CA ASP A 237 19.60 2.66 -12.20
C ASP A 237 18.41 1.77 -12.56
N THR A 238 18.26 1.43 -13.84
CA THR A 238 17.08 0.68 -14.32
C THR A 238 17.22 -0.79 -13.96
N PRO A 239 16.43 -1.34 -13.02
CA PRO A 239 16.39 -2.77 -12.85
C PRO A 239 15.79 -3.41 -14.10
N THR A 240 16.43 -4.49 -14.58
CA THR A 240 15.82 -5.41 -15.54
C THR A 240 15.19 -6.57 -14.76
N PHE A 241 13.95 -6.91 -15.11
CA PHE A 241 13.17 -7.94 -14.44
C PHE A 241 13.31 -9.30 -15.11
N ALA A 242 12.80 -10.35 -14.46
CA ALA A 242 12.95 -11.73 -14.92
C ALA A 242 12.25 -12.02 -16.26
N ASP A 243 11.30 -11.18 -16.67
CA ASP A 243 10.65 -11.19 -17.98
C ASP A 243 11.42 -10.41 -19.06
N GLY A 244 12.51 -9.74 -18.70
CA GLY A 244 13.34 -8.93 -19.59
C GLY A 244 12.86 -7.50 -19.73
N THR A 245 11.75 -7.11 -19.08
CA THR A 245 11.30 -5.71 -19.05
C THR A 245 12.16 -4.88 -18.09
N SER A 246 12.08 -3.56 -18.24
CA SER A 246 12.85 -2.61 -17.44
C SER A 246 12.00 -1.40 -17.09
N GLY A 247 12.13 -0.90 -15.87
CA GLY A 247 11.35 0.25 -15.40
C GLY A 247 11.50 0.47 -13.91
N THR A 248 10.73 1.42 -13.38
CA THR A 248 10.85 1.80 -11.97
C THR A 248 9.68 1.24 -11.15
N PRO A 249 9.91 0.49 -10.05
CA PRO A 249 8.85 -0.05 -9.22
C PRO A 249 7.99 1.05 -8.59
N TYR A 250 6.67 0.88 -8.66
CA TYR A 250 5.71 1.72 -7.93
C TYR A 250 4.70 0.89 -7.12
N ILE A 251 4.69 -0.43 -7.29
CA ILE A 251 4.01 -1.36 -6.39
C ILE A 251 5.02 -2.43 -6.00
N ILE A 252 5.25 -2.59 -4.70
CA ILE A 252 6.12 -3.64 -4.15
C ILE A 252 5.35 -4.47 -3.12
N GLY A 253 5.76 -5.72 -2.93
CA GLY A 253 5.18 -6.57 -1.90
C GLY A 253 6.14 -7.58 -1.30
N ARG A 254 5.80 -8.05 -0.10
CA ARG A 254 6.50 -9.10 0.64
C ARG A 254 5.54 -10.26 0.87
N SER A 255 5.87 -11.42 0.32
CA SER A 255 5.19 -12.70 0.59
C SER A 255 6.09 -13.85 0.14
N PRO A 256 6.12 -14.97 0.89
CA PRO A 256 6.87 -16.17 0.48
C PRO A 256 6.30 -16.83 -0.80
N GLN A 257 5.09 -16.44 -1.22
CA GLN A 257 4.40 -16.97 -2.41
C GLN A 257 4.40 -15.97 -3.58
N LEU A 258 5.04 -14.80 -3.43
CA LEU A 258 5.18 -13.82 -4.50
C LEU A 258 6.33 -14.28 -5.41
N THR A 259 6.06 -14.44 -6.71
CA THR A 259 7.04 -14.98 -7.66
C THR A 259 7.23 -14.04 -8.84
N PRO A 260 8.48 -13.72 -9.23
CA PRO A 260 8.75 -12.99 -10.46
C PRO A 260 8.16 -13.71 -11.68
N ILE A 261 7.68 -12.93 -12.65
CA ILE A 261 7.26 -13.44 -13.95
C ILE A 261 8.53 -13.61 -14.77
N SER A 262 8.78 -14.83 -15.24
CA SER A 262 9.95 -15.11 -16.09
C SER A 262 9.58 -14.93 -17.56
N ALA A 263 10.57 -14.56 -18.37
CA ALA A 263 10.40 -14.46 -19.81
C ALA A 263 9.91 -15.81 -20.32
N ALA A 264 8.82 -15.82 -21.08
CA ALA A 264 8.44 -17.00 -21.81
C ALA A 264 9.64 -17.34 -22.71
N THR A 265 10.35 -18.43 -22.40
CA THR A 265 11.39 -18.93 -23.29
C THR A 265 10.70 -19.20 -24.60
N LYS A 266 10.89 -18.34 -25.60
CA LYS A 266 10.50 -18.62 -26.98
C LYS A 266 11.23 -19.89 -27.34
N THR A 267 10.56 -21.03 -27.17
CA THR A 267 11.04 -22.29 -27.69
C THR A 267 10.99 -22.07 -29.20
N SER A 268 12.15 -21.83 -29.80
CA SER A 268 12.30 -21.82 -31.26
C SER A 268 11.88 -23.21 -31.73
N GLY A 269 10.58 -23.33 -32.04
CA GLY A 269 9.98 -24.53 -32.58
C GLY A 269 10.43 -24.68 -34.03
N ASN A 270 11.67 -25.13 -34.22
CA ASN A 270 12.11 -25.66 -35.49
C ASN A 270 11.34 -26.97 -35.72
N SER A 271 10.12 -26.85 -36.24
CA SER A 271 9.26 -27.96 -36.61
C SER A 271 9.90 -28.73 -37.76
N THR A 272 10.76 -29.68 -37.42
CA THR A 272 11.06 -30.79 -38.33
C THR A 272 10.20 -31.95 -37.89
N ALA A 273 9.10 -32.14 -38.61
CA ALA A 273 8.18 -33.24 -38.41
C ALA A 273 8.93 -34.58 -38.55
N ALA A 274 9.01 -35.34 -37.46
CA ALA A 274 9.37 -36.74 -37.48
C ALA A 274 8.17 -37.55 -36.95
N THR A 275 7.69 -38.42 -37.81
CA THR A 275 6.55 -39.35 -37.66
C THR A 275 6.74 -40.30 -36.46
N PRO A 276 5.69 -40.62 -35.68
CA PRO A 276 5.78 -41.64 -34.64
C PRO A 276 5.48 -43.05 -35.22
N PRO A 277 6.20 -44.11 -34.81
CA PRO A 277 5.72 -45.47 -34.99
C PRO A 277 4.83 -45.91 -33.82
N SER A 278 3.76 -46.57 -34.22
CA SER A 278 2.75 -47.34 -33.50
C SER A 278 3.16 -48.06 -32.21
N SER A 279 2.25 -48.02 -31.23
CA SER A 279 2.15 -48.92 -30.06
C SER A 279 2.12 -50.41 -30.44
N PRO A 280 2.35 -51.31 -29.47
CA PRO A 280 1.17 -51.99 -28.91
C PRO A 280 1.20 -52.35 -27.40
N SER A 281 -0.02 -52.31 -26.83
CA SER A 281 -0.65 -53.31 -25.96
C SER A 281 -0.30 -53.52 -24.47
N ASN A 282 -1.38 -53.44 -23.69
CA ASN A 282 -1.79 -54.30 -22.57
C ASN A 282 -0.91 -54.45 -21.32
N VAL A 283 -1.38 -53.87 -20.20
CA VAL A 283 -1.38 -54.58 -18.90
C VAL A 283 -2.72 -54.37 -18.18
N THR A 284 -3.30 -55.51 -17.81
CA THR A 284 -4.56 -55.76 -17.14
C THR A 284 -4.53 -55.43 -15.63
N GLN A 285 -5.68 -54.92 -15.16
CA GLN A 285 -6.26 -54.88 -13.81
C GLN A 285 -5.44 -55.32 -12.57
N ARG A 286 -5.59 -54.53 -11.48
CA ARG A 286 -6.10 -55.10 -10.21
C ARG A 286 -6.81 -54.06 -9.36
N SER A 287 -8.10 -54.29 -9.14
CA SER A 287 -8.88 -53.68 -8.07
C SER A 287 -8.54 -54.34 -6.74
N SER A 288 -8.51 -53.58 -5.65
CA SER A 288 -8.68 -54.10 -4.30
C SER A 288 -9.61 -53.19 -3.52
N ASN A 289 -10.88 -53.59 -3.45
CA ASN A 289 -11.80 -53.20 -2.40
C ASN A 289 -11.41 -53.98 -1.13
N THR A 290 -11.08 -53.29 -0.05
CA THR A 290 -11.27 -53.83 1.30
C THR A 290 -11.69 -52.72 2.26
N GLU A 291 -12.89 -52.95 2.79
CA GLU A 291 -13.64 -52.31 3.85
C GLU A 291 -12.84 -51.88 5.10
N ARG A 292 -13.35 -50.83 5.77
CA ARG A 292 -13.54 -50.86 7.24
C ARG A 292 -14.64 -49.89 7.69
N VAL A 293 -15.80 -50.48 7.96
CA VAL A 293 -16.91 -49.97 8.75
C VAL A 293 -16.56 -50.08 10.24
N VAL A 294 -16.40 -48.96 10.96
CA VAL A 294 -16.61 -48.86 12.43
C VAL A 294 -16.91 -47.39 12.75
N GLY A 295 -18.07 -47.07 13.36
CA GLY A 295 -18.25 -45.75 13.97
C GLY A 295 -19.67 -45.15 14.11
N ILE A 296 -20.76 -45.92 14.02
CA ILE A 296 -22.12 -45.38 14.30
C ILE A 296 -22.54 -45.78 15.72
N ALA A 297 -22.19 -44.95 16.71
CA ALA A 297 -22.84 -44.96 18.03
C ALA A 297 -22.73 -43.64 18.82
N VAL A 298 -22.02 -42.61 18.34
CA VAL A 298 -21.92 -41.29 19.03
C VAL A 298 -22.50 -40.13 18.20
N GLY A 299 -22.85 -40.35 16.92
CA GLY A 299 -23.32 -39.30 16.01
C GLY A 299 -24.79 -38.86 16.15
N CYS A 300 -25.67 -39.71 16.70
CA CYS A 300 -27.10 -39.40 16.76
C CYS A 300 -27.46 -38.35 17.83
N GLY A 301 -26.70 -38.28 18.94
CA GLY A 301 -26.97 -37.31 20.02
C GLY A 301 -26.65 -35.87 19.62
N LEU A 302 -25.49 -35.64 19.01
CA LEU A 302 -25.09 -34.30 18.57
C LEU A 302 -25.89 -33.82 17.36
N GLY A 303 -26.24 -34.72 16.44
CA GLY A 303 -27.09 -34.39 15.28
C GLY A 303 -28.48 -33.90 15.69
N ALA A 304 -29.12 -34.56 16.66
CA ALA A 304 -30.44 -34.14 17.16
C ALA A 304 -30.39 -32.76 17.84
N ILE A 305 -29.34 -32.48 18.61
CA ILE A 305 -29.16 -31.18 19.29
C ILE A 305 -28.97 -30.05 18.27
N VAL A 306 -28.18 -30.26 17.21
CA VAL A 306 -27.99 -29.26 16.15
C VAL A 306 -29.28 -29.01 15.38
N ILE A 307 -30.06 -30.05 15.05
CA ILE A 307 -31.34 -29.90 14.34
C ILE A 307 -32.36 -29.15 15.20
N ILE A 308 -32.47 -29.46 16.50
CA ILE A 308 -33.37 -28.76 17.41
C ILE A 308 -32.94 -27.29 17.57
N ALA A 309 -31.65 -27.01 17.70
CA ALA A 309 -31.14 -25.64 17.77
C ALA A 309 -31.46 -24.83 16.50
N LEU A 310 -31.33 -25.46 15.32
CA LEU A 310 -31.65 -24.84 14.03
C LEU A 310 -33.15 -24.55 13.90
N ALA A 311 -34.00 -25.49 14.33
CA ALA A 311 -35.45 -25.31 14.32
C ALA A 311 -35.91 -24.17 15.25
N VAL A 312 -35.33 -24.08 16.46
CA VAL A 312 -35.59 -22.98 17.39
C VAL A 312 -35.12 -21.65 16.83
N PHE A 313 -33.93 -21.60 16.22
CA PHE A 313 -33.40 -20.39 15.58
C PHE A 313 -34.30 -19.89 14.45
N LEU A 314 -34.75 -20.78 13.56
CA LEU A 314 -35.67 -20.44 12.47
C LEU A 314 -37.04 -19.98 12.98
N PHE A 315 -37.57 -20.61 14.03
CA PHE A 315 -38.84 -20.21 14.66
C PHE A 315 -38.76 -18.81 15.28
N LEU A 316 -37.65 -18.49 15.97
CA LEU A 316 -37.42 -17.16 16.55
C LEU A 316 -37.19 -16.09 15.48
N ARG A 317 -36.50 -16.42 14.38
CA ARG A 317 -36.31 -15.51 13.23
C ARG A 317 -37.63 -15.19 12.55
N LYS A 318 -38.50 -16.18 12.37
CA LYS A 318 -39.86 -15.99 11.79
C LYS A 318 -40.72 -15.08 12.67
N ARG A 319 -40.65 -15.23 14.00
CA ARG A 319 -41.41 -14.39 14.94
C ARG A 319 -40.98 -12.92 14.92
N LYS A 320 -39.68 -12.62 14.73
CA LYS A 320 -39.20 -11.23 14.60
C LYS A 320 -39.59 -10.56 13.28
N SER A 321 -39.76 -11.34 12.20
CA SER A 321 -40.20 -10.80 10.91
C SER A 321 -41.62 -10.24 10.95
N VAL A 322 -42.51 -10.82 11.77
CA VAL A 322 -43.90 -10.36 11.91
C VAL A 322 -44.02 -9.03 12.64
N HIS A 323 -43.00 -8.63 13.41
CA HIS A 323 -43.00 -7.33 14.11
C HIS A 323 -42.37 -6.18 13.32
N LYS A 324 -41.70 -6.44 12.18
CA LYS A 324 -41.01 -5.38 11.39
C LYS A 324 -41.83 -4.80 10.24
N SER A 325 -43.02 -5.32 9.93
CA SER A 325 -43.83 -4.85 8.79
C SER A 325 -44.78 -3.69 9.11
N LYS A 326 -44.54 -2.90 10.16
CA LYS A 326 -45.40 -1.74 10.51
C LYS A 326 -44.68 -0.40 10.71
N ARG A 327 -43.42 -0.27 10.32
CA ARG A 327 -42.72 1.03 10.41
C ARG A 327 -41.57 1.11 9.43
N PHE A 328 -41.85 1.62 8.23
CA PHE A 328 -41.01 2.53 7.45
C PHE A 328 -41.66 2.69 6.05
N GLU A 329 -42.73 3.49 6.02
CA GLU A 329 -43.01 4.33 4.86
C GLU A 329 -42.64 5.76 5.27
N LEU A 330 -42.10 6.52 4.30
CA LEU A 330 -41.67 7.93 4.33
C LEU A 330 -40.18 8.17 4.65
N GLY A 331 -39.44 8.51 3.59
CA GLY A 331 -38.08 9.08 3.67
C GLY A 331 -37.30 8.82 2.38
N GLY A 332 -37.54 9.65 1.37
CA GLY A 332 -37.07 9.49 0.00
C GLY A 332 -35.54 9.47 -0.17
N GLN A 333 -35.12 8.74 -1.20
CA GLN A 333 -33.79 8.79 -1.78
C GLN A 333 -33.60 10.14 -2.51
N GLU A 334 -32.77 11.01 -1.96
CA GLU A 334 -32.09 12.05 -2.72
C GLU A 334 -30.75 11.48 -3.21
N ILE A 335 -30.65 11.31 -4.53
CA ILE A 335 -29.46 10.86 -5.23
C ILE A 335 -28.54 12.09 -5.38
N PHE A 336 -27.44 12.11 -4.63
CA PHE A 336 -26.37 13.11 -4.79
C PHE A 336 -25.75 12.97 -6.19
N LYS A 337 -26.11 13.89 -7.09
CA LYS A 337 -25.41 14.12 -8.37
C LYS A 337 -24.21 15.02 -8.13
N TRP A 338 -23.01 14.47 -8.22
CA TRP A 338 -21.77 15.25 -8.28
C TRP A 338 -21.54 15.73 -9.71
N ASN A 339 -21.76 17.02 -9.94
CA ASN A 339 -21.23 17.77 -11.07
C ASN A 339 -20.07 18.62 -10.55
N TYR A 340 -18.84 18.13 -10.65
CA TYR A 340 -17.65 18.95 -10.50
C TYR A 340 -16.65 18.54 -11.57
N TRP A 341 -16.68 19.26 -12.69
CA TRP A 341 -15.56 19.60 -13.57
C TRP A 341 -16.10 20.60 -14.61
N ARG A 342 -16.26 21.85 -14.21
CA ARG A 342 -16.24 22.99 -15.13
C ARG A 342 -15.42 24.08 -14.45
N ARG A 343 -14.29 24.41 -15.06
CA ARG A 343 -13.36 25.48 -14.70
C ARG A 343 -14.11 26.68 -14.10
N ALA A 344 -13.80 27.03 -12.86
CA ALA A 344 -13.90 28.41 -12.45
C ALA A 344 -12.79 29.15 -13.21
N GLU A 345 -13.18 29.95 -14.21
CA GLU A 345 -12.30 30.96 -14.78
C GLU A 345 -11.88 31.87 -13.61
N LEU A 346 -10.59 31.88 -13.30
CA LEU A 346 -10.02 32.85 -12.37
C LEU A 346 -10.22 34.25 -12.97
N PRO A 347 -10.66 35.25 -12.18
CA PRO A 347 -10.72 36.61 -12.68
C PRO A 347 -9.32 37.08 -13.07
N VAL A 348 -9.20 37.57 -14.30
CA VAL A 348 -8.03 38.26 -14.82
C VAL A 348 -7.75 39.43 -13.88
N LEU A 349 -6.61 39.41 -13.17
CA LEU A 349 -6.11 40.57 -12.45
C LEU A 349 -5.66 41.59 -13.50
N GLU A 350 -6.38 42.71 -13.60
CA GLU A 350 -5.94 43.86 -14.40
C GLU A 350 -4.63 44.42 -13.81
N PRO A 351 -3.68 44.85 -14.67
CA PRO A 351 -2.46 45.50 -14.18
C PRO A 351 -2.79 46.85 -13.51
N PRO A 352 -1.99 47.27 -12.52
CA PRO A 352 -2.26 48.50 -11.78
C PRO A 352 -2.19 49.73 -12.69
N VAL A 353 -3.20 50.59 -12.55
CA VAL A 353 -3.30 51.92 -13.16
C VAL A 353 -2.19 52.82 -12.59
N GLU A 354 -1.31 53.31 -13.47
CA GLU A 354 -0.38 54.41 -13.17
C GLU A 354 -1.19 55.68 -12.85
N ILE A 355 -1.13 56.12 -11.59
CA ILE A 355 -1.65 57.44 -11.21
C ILE A 355 -0.53 58.45 -11.41
N ALA A 356 -0.71 59.29 -12.43
CA ALA A 356 0.10 60.46 -12.69
C ALA A 356 -0.11 61.54 -11.62
N GLY A 357 1.00 62.13 -11.16
CA GLY A 357 1.04 63.52 -10.68
C GLY A 357 1.09 63.73 -9.16
N SER A 358 2.28 64.06 -8.66
CA SER A 358 2.45 64.96 -7.52
C SER A 358 3.89 65.46 -7.47
N ASP A 359 4.08 66.66 -8.03
CA ASP A 359 5.27 67.49 -7.92
C ASP A 359 5.75 67.68 -6.47
N GLN A 360 7.03 67.40 -6.20
CA GLN A 360 7.81 68.20 -5.26
C GLN A 360 9.22 68.47 -5.78
N LYS A 361 9.58 69.75 -5.70
CA LYS A 361 10.74 70.42 -6.28
C LYS A 361 11.96 70.43 -5.34
N HIS A 362 13.14 70.17 -5.94
CA HIS A 362 14.49 70.76 -5.74
C HIS A 362 15.23 70.62 -4.37
N PRO A 363 16.58 70.85 -4.28
CA PRO A 363 17.58 71.30 -5.28
C PRO A 363 18.81 70.34 -5.46
N VAL A 364 19.46 70.21 -6.64
CA VAL A 364 20.48 71.05 -7.36
C VAL A 364 21.95 70.83 -6.90
N GLU A 365 22.77 70.38 -7.88
CA GLU A 365 24.24 70.55 -8.08
C GLU A 365 25.22 69.96 -7.03
N MET A 366 26.38 69.37 -7.35
CA MET A 366 27.47 69.68 -8.29
C MET A 366 28.23 68.37 -8.64
N ALA A 367 28.51 68.05 -9.91
CA ALA A 367 29.64 68.46 -10.75
C ALA A 367 30.78 67.42 -10.79
N ALA A 368 31.30 67.26 -12.02
CA ALA A 368 32.33 66.33 -12.45
C ALA A 368 33.75 66.93 -12.35
N ALA A 369 34.75 66.04 -12.30
CA ALA A 369 36.13 66.21 -12.81
C ALA A 369 36.75 64.79 -12.88
N SER A 370 37.26 64.25 -14.00
CA SER A 370 38.49 64.61 -14.75
C SER A 370 39.70 64.63 -13.80
N GLU A 371 40.82 63.91 -13.94
CA GLU A 371 41.57 63.48 -15.13
C GLU A 371 42.74 62.56 -14.69
N ASN A 372 43.17 61.64 -15.57
CA ASN A 372 44.52 61.15 -15.87
C ASN A 372 45.58 60.77 -14.79
N ALA A 373 46.12 59.55 -15.00
CA ALA A 373 47.55 59.21 -15.19
C ALA A 373 48.26 58.27 -14.18
N ASN A 374 48.82 57.21 -14.77
CA ASN A 374 50.09 56.52 -14.48
C ASN A 374 50.21 55.54 -13.29
N ASP A 375 50.54 54.30 -13.67
CA ASP A 375 51.24 53.20 -12.98
C ASP A 375 52.29 53.65 -11.92
N PRO A 376 52.58 52.84 -10.87
CA PRO A 376 53.42 51.65 -11.06
C PRO A 376 53.21 50.41 -10.15
N VAL A 377 53.78 49.32 -10.66
CA VAL A 377 54.26 48.08 -10.01
C VAL A 377 54.94 48.35 -8.66
N VAL A 378 54.52 47.66 -7.59
CA VAL A 378 55.35 47.36 -6.41
C VAL A 378 55.06 45.96 -5.88
N GLU A 379 56.16 45.22 -5.80
CA GLU A 379 56.46 43.93 -5.18
C GLU A 379 56.11 43.91 -3.68
N LEU A 380 55.49 42.83 -3.18
CA LEU A 380 55.42 42.57 -1.74
C LEU A 380 55.91 41.17 -1.41
N ASP A 381 57.10 41.21 -0.80
CA ASP A 381 57.83 40.16 -0.11
C ASP A 381 57.16 39.82 1.25
N GLY A 382 57.53 38.66 1.77
CA GLY A 382 56.82 37.88 2.78
C GLY A 382 56.76 38.43 4.21
N THR A 383 56.01 37.71 5.05
CA THR A 383 56.28 37.55 6.48
C THR A 383 55.53 36.32 7.02
N GLU A 384 56.31 35.24 7.15
CA GLU A 384 56.42 34.35 8.30
C GLU A 384 55.33 34.39 9.40
N LEU A 385 54.63 33.28 9.61
CA LEU A 385 54.09 32.89 10.92
C LEU A 385 54.30 31.39 11.18
N LYS A 386 55.00 31.13 12.30
CA LYS A 386 55.35 29.82 12.88
C LYS A 386 54.13 29.09 13.45
N GLY A 387 54.17 27.75 13.42
CA GLY A 387 53.31 26.81 14.15
C GLY A 387 53.50 26.88 15.69
N PRO A 388 52.92 25.95 16.49
CA PRO A 388 53.05 24.49 16.34
C PRO A 388 51.66 23.80 16.54
N GLU A 389 51.42 22.49 16.66
CA GLU A 389 52.20 21.29 16.98
C GLU A 389 51.37 20.05 16.58
N GLU A 390 52.09 18.95 16.50
CA GLU A 390 51.80 17.65 15.92
C GLU A 390 50.91 16.76 16.82
N SER A 391 49.95 16.02 16.24
CA SER A 391 49.27 14.90 16.91
C SER A 391 49.22 13.70 15.98
N GLN A 392 50.13 12.77 16.24
CA GLN A 392 50.24 11.47 15.58
C GLN A 392 49.12 10.53 16.07
N ARG A 393 48.44 9.85 15.14
CA ARG A 393 47.62 8.65 15.43
C ARG A 393 48.30 7.41 14.83
N PRO A 394 48.35 6.28 15.55
CA PRO A 394 49.05 5.09 15.09
C PRO A 394 48.20 4.25 14.12
N SER A 395 48.89 3.72 13.12
CA SER A 395 48.45 2.70 12.16
C SER A 395 48.29 1.34 12.83
N THR A 396 47.14 0.71 12.68
CA THR A 396 46.91 -0.69 13.05
C THR A 396 47.36 -1.59 11.89
N GLN A 397 48.44 -2.36 12.11
CA GLN A 397 48.81 -3.50 11.28
C GLN A 397 47.90 -4.69 11.61
N ILE A 398 47.35 -5.31 10.56
CA ILE A 398 46.69 -6.60 10.60
C ILE A 398 47.79 -7.66 10.46
N VAL A 399 47.85 -8.59 11.41
CA VAL A 399 48.68 -9.79 11.36
C VAL A 399 47.85 -10.91 10.74
N GLU A 400 48.29 -11.37 9.58
CA GLU A 400 47.99 -12.71 9.05
C GLU A 400 48.83 -13.72 9.83
N ASP A 401 48.19 -14.77 10.36
CA ASP A 401 48.65 -16.17 10.31
C ASP A 401 47.81 -17.03 11.26
N MET A 402 47.22 -18.11 10.72
CA MET A 402 47.41 -19.49 11.19
C MET A 402 46.54 -20.45 10.37
N GLU A 403 47.18 -21.12 9.42
CA GLU A 403 46.78 -22.46 8.97
C GLU A 403 47.39 -23.53 9.90
N GLY A 404 46.60 -24.57 10.19
CA GLY A 404 47.03 -25.97 10.30
C GLY A 404 47.72 -26.46 11.59
N VAL A 405 46.95 -27.14 12.46
CA VAL A 405 47.04 -28.59 12.82
C VAL A 405 45.68 -29.07 13.28
#